data_AF-A0A1F7PI32-F1
#
_entry.id   AF-A0A1F7PI32-F1
#
_cell.length_a   1.000
_cell.length_b   1.000
_cell.length_c   1.000
_cell.angle_alpha   90.00
_cell.angle_beta   90.00
_cell.angle_gamma   90.00
#
_symmetry.space_group_name_H-M   'P 1'
#
loop_
_entity.id
_entity.type
_entity.pdbx_description
1 polymer ?
#
loop_
_entity_poly.entity_id
_entity_poly.type
_entity_poly.pdbx_seq_one_letter_code
_entity_poly.pdbx_strand_id
1 'polypeptide(L)'
;MMKGMRYLVAGLLLVAGAVAGPALAHAALIATHLHSYLGGDVLIDLRVYDGQPGGRYLWEYTVTNSAYDPVPGTSNGFSGFELFLPSPIPEIADITPNPGSTPPWDIDCCSGNPVEWDIPDSEGFGIMPGESGIFSFTTDPRAVAINDDGWFHTWQFDIQTDIIDTPGMHVPWVPGLTPIPGVPGPGTLLLVGLGAAGMIGTAWRVRRKP
;
A
#
# COMPACT_ATOMS: atom_id res chain seq x y z
N MET A 1 -49.34 12.95 -15.50
CA MET A 1 -48.53 11.73 -15.73
C MET A 1 -47.11 12.03 -15.25
N MET A 2 -46.77 11.70 -14.00
CA MET A 2 -45.42 11.90 -13.46
C MET A 2 -44.83 10.52 -13.16
N LYS A 3 -43.76 10.16 -13.87
CA LYS A 3 -43.03 8.91 -13.68
C LYS A 3 -42.12 9.06 -12.45
N GLY A 4 -42.36 8.22 -11.45
CA GLY A 4 -41.51 8.09 -10.27
C GLY A 4 -40.19 7.41 -10.63
N MET A 5 -39.10 7.93 -10.09
CA MET A 5 -37.77 7.30 -10.12
C MET A 5 -37.52 6.69 -8.74
N ARG A 6 -37.44 5.36 -8.68
CA ARG A 6 -37.12 4.60 -7.48
C ARG A 6 -35.60 4.40 -7.43
N TYR A 7 -34.95 4.87 -6.38
CA TYR A 7 -33.57 4.53 -6.09
C TYR A 7 -33.54 3.13 -5.46
N LEU A 8 -32.80 2.21 -6.06
CA LEU A 8 -32.47 0.93 -5.48
C LEU A 8 -31.13 1.11 -4.74
N VAL A 9 -31.17 1.24 -3.42
CA VAL A 9 -29.96 1.19 -2.59
C VAL A 9 -29.72 -0.29 -2.27
N ALA A 10 -28.73 -0.89 -2.93
CA ALA A 10 -28.25 -2.21 -2.57
C ALA A 10 -27.46 -2.09 -1.26
N GLY A 11 -28.06 -2.51 -0.15
CA GLY A 11 -27.38 -2.59 1.14
C GLY A 11 -26.39 -3.75 1.13
N LEU A 12 -25.10 -3.44 1.22
CA LEU A 12 -24.04 -4.41 1.46
C LEU A 12 -24.19 -4.93 2.91
N LEU A 13 -24.46 -6.22 3.05
CA LEU A 13 -24.56 -6.89 4.36
C LEU A 13 -23.13 -7.27 4.81
N LEU A 14 -22.55 -6.49 5.73
CA LEU A 14 -21.31 -6.85 6.41
C LEU A 14 -21.63 -7.79 7.58
N VAL A 15 -21.29 -9.07 7.44
CA VAL A 15 -21.36 -10.05 8.54
C VAL A 15 -20.02 -10.01 9.27
N ALA A 16 -19.97 -9.37 10.44
CA ALA A 16 -18.84 -9.44 11.35
C ALA A 16 -19.01 -10.65 12.29
N GLY A 17 -18.29 -11.73 12.01
CA GLY A 17 -18.13 -12.86 12.92
C GLY A 17 -16.83 -12.71 13.70
N ALA A 18 -16.91 -12.33 14.98
CA ALA A 18 -15.74 -12.34 15.87
C ALA A 18 -15.54 -13.76 16.43
N VAL A 19 -14.58 -14.49 15.88
CA VAL A 19 -14.03 -15.70 16.49
C VAL A 19 -12.71 -15.29 17.15
N ALA A 20 -12.62 -15.47 18.48
CA ALA A 20 -11.40 -15.26 19.23
C ALA A 20 -10.35 -16.33 18.86
N GLY A 21 -9.57 -16.05 17.83
CA GLY A 21 -8.34 -16.75 17.46
C GLY A 21 -7.10 -15.91 17.77
N PRO A 22 -5.87 -16.41 17.50
CA PRO A 22 -4.65 -15.59 17.58
C PRO A 22 -4.88 -14.29 16.81
N ALA A 23 -4.43 -13.16 17.36
CA ALA A 23 -4.73 -11.81 16.86
C ALA A 23 -4.72 -11.78 15.33
N LEU A 24 -5.92 -11.70 14.74
CA LEU A 24 -6.07 -11.68 13.30
C LEU A 24 -5.35 -10.42 12.81
N ALA A 25 -4.37 -10.57 11.93
CA ALA A 25 -3.79 -9.42 11.24
C ALA A 25 -4.93 -8.73 10.48
N HIS A 26 -5.21 -7.48 10.81
CA HIS A 26 -6.20 -6.68 10.09
C HIS A 26 -5.47 -5.93 9.00
N ALA A 27 -5.97 -6.02 7.77
CA ALA A 27 -5.50 -5.24 6.65
C ALA A 27 -6.36 -3.99 6.49
N ALA A 28 -5.73 -2.82 6.36
CA ALA A 28 -6.39 -1.61 5.92
C ALA A 28 -5.79 -1.17 4.57
N LEU A 29 -6.63 -1.06 3.53
CA LEU A 29 -6.25 -0.31 2.33
C LEU A 29 -6.19 1.17 2.72
N ILE A 30 -5.00 1.75 2.63
CA ILE A 30 -4.74 3.13 3.02
C ILE A 30 -4.97 4.04 1.83
N ALA A 31 -4.39 3.71 0.69
CA ALA A 31 -4.43 4.52 -0.51
C ALA A 31 -4.22 3.67 -1.76
N THR A 32 -4.70 4.22 -2.88
CA THR A 32 -4.40 3.77 -4.23
C THR A 32 -3.89 4.98 -5.00
N HIS A 33 -2.66 4.88 -5.50
CA HIS A 33 -2.00 5.92 -6.28
C HIS A 33 -1.94 5.52 -7.75
N LEU A 34 -2.50 6.34 -8.63
CA LEU A 34 -2.30 6.21 -10.07
C LEU A 34 -1.24 7.22 -10.50
N HIS A 35 -0.22 6.71 -11.14
CA HIS A 35 0.89 7.49 -11.66
C HIS A 35 0.95 7.30 -13.18
N SER A 36 0.73 8.37 -13.94
CA SER A 36 0.61 8.36 -15.40
C SER A 36 1.71 9.18 -16.05
N TYR A 37 2.48 8.57 -16.97
CA TYR A 37 3.61 9.22 -17.63
C TYR A 37 3.73 8.88 -19.11
N LEU A 38 4.66 9.58 -19.75
CA LEU A 38 5.04 9.33 -21.13
C LEU A 38 5.84 8.02 -21.20
N GLY A 39 5.11 6.91 -21.34
CA GLY A 39 5.67 5.56 -21.21
C GLY A 39 4.67 4.57 -20.62
N GLY A 40 3.63 5.04 -19.94
CA GLY A 40 2.53 4.22 -19.44
C GLY A 40 2.05 4.59 -18.03
N ASP A 41 1.13 3.78 -17.51
CA ASP A 41 0.51 3.96 -16.20
C ASP A 41 1.01 2.91 -15.20
N VAL A 42 1.23 3.35 -13.97
CA VAL A 42 1.55 2.50 -12.82
C VAL A 42 0.53 2.79 -11.71
N LEU A 43 -0.05 1.73 -11.16
CA LEU A 43 -0.93 1.80 -10.00
C LEU A 43 -0.21 1.25 -8.77
N ILE A 44 -0.25 1.96 -7.65
CA ILE A 44 0.37 1.53 -6.39
C ILE A 44 -0.68 1.53 -5.28
N ASP A 45 -1.06 0.34 -4.82
CA ASP A 45 -1.93 0.15 -3.66
C ASP A 45 -1.08 0.01 -2.39
N LEU A 46 -1.36 0.83 -1.37
CA LEU A 46 -0.78 0.64 -0.03
C LEU A 46 -1.78 -0.04 0.89
N ARG A 47 -1.40 -1.21 1.40
CA ARG A 47 -2.06 -1.88 2.52
C ARG A 47 -1.15 -1.86 3.75
N VAL A 48 -1.73 -1.59 4.91
CA VAL A 48 -1.03 -1.73 6.18
C VAL A 48 -1.71 -2.84 6.98
N TYR A 49 -0.93 -3.78 7.49
CA TYR A 49 -1.40 -4.86 8.34
C TYR A 49 -0.88 -4.69 9.76
N ASP A 50 -1.75 -4.89 10.75
CA ASP A 50 -1.33 -5.03 12.15
C ASP A 50 -1.15 -6.49 12.56
N GLY A 51 -0.89 -6.73 13.85
CA GLY A 51 -0.83 -8.07 14.41
C GLY A 51 0.40 -8.89 14.00
N GLN A 52 1.40 -8.26 13.37
CA GLN A 52 2.66 -8.92 13.04
C GLN A 52 3.43 -9.30 14.32
N PRO A 53 4.32 -10.30 14.27
CA PRO A 53 5.17 -10.66 15.40
C PRO A 53 5.83 -9.43 16.04
N GLY A 54 5.78 -9.33 17.37
CA GLY A 54 6.27 -8.16 18.11
C GLY A 54 5.30 -6.96 18.14
N GLY A 55 4.08 -7.09 17.62
CA GLY A 55 3.11 -5.99 17.58
C GLY A 55 3.39 -4.97 16.48
N ARG A 56 4.13 -5.38 15.44
CA ARG A 56 4.60 -4.53 14.34
C ARG A 56 3.51 -4.28 13.31
N TYR A 57 3.72 -3.27 12.48
CA TYR A 57 2.98 -3.05 11.24
C TYR A 57 3.76 -3.63 10.05
N LEU A 58 3.05 -4.26 9.12
CA LEU A 58 3.54 -4.61 7.78
C LEU A 58 2.99 -3.57 6.80
N TRP A 59 3.89 -2.90 6.09
CA TRP A 59 3.57 -1.98 5.00
C TRP A 59 3.75 -2.73 3.70
N GLU A 60 2.69 -2.85 2.91
CA GLU A 60 2.67 -3.61 1.67
C GLU A 60 2.25 -2.72 0.51
N TYR A 61 3.12 -2.58 -0.48
CA TYR A 61 2.91 -1.84 -1.70
C TYR A 61 2.71 -2.83 -2.83
N THR A 62 1.47 -2.93 -3.32
CA THR A 62 1.18 -3.68 -4.55
C THR A 62 1.30 -2.74 -5.74
N VAL A 63 2.32 -2.95 -6.57
CA VAL A 63 2.53 -2.21 -7.80
C VAL A 63 1.90 -3.00 -8.95
N THR A 64 1.06 -2.34 -9.74
CA THR A 64 0.51 -2.89 -10.99
C THR A 64 0.97 -2.00 -12.13
N ASN A 65 1.86 -2.55 -12.96
CA ASN A 65 2.33 -1.88 -14.14
C ASN A 65 1.32 -2.10 -15.27
N SER A 66 0.52 -1.08 -15.59
CA SER A 66 -0.49 -1.20 -16.64
C SER A 66 0.12 -1.05 -18.03
N ALA A 67 1.14 -0.20 -18.18
CA ALA A 67 1.75 0.07 -19.49
C ALA A 67 3.19 0.63 -19.45
N TYR A 68 3.75 0.96 -18.28
CA TYR A 68 5.04 1.62 -18.11
C TYR A 68 6.22 0.77 -18.64
N ASP A 69 6.73 1.17 -19.79
CA ASP A 69 7.99 0.70 -20.38
C ASP A 69 8.47 1.80 -21.33
N PRO A 70 9.30 2.75 -20.86
CA PRO A 70 9.56 3.99 -21.60
C PRO A 70 10.37 3.76 -22.88
N VAL A 71 11.20 2.70 -22.95
CA VAL A 71 11.96 2.33 -24.16
C VAL A 71 11.82 0.83 -24.47
N PRO A 72 10.66 0.39 -24.98
CA PRO A 72 10.36 -1.02 -25.16
C PRO A 72 11.42 -1.78 -25.97
N GLY A 73 11.81 -2.94 -25.45
CA GLY A 73 12.85 -3.79 -26.02
C GLY A 73 14.28 -3.43 -25.60
N THR A 74 14.46 -2.36 -24.83
CA THR A 74 15.76 -2.02 -24.22
C THR A 74 15.65 -1.70 -22.73
N SER A 75 14.54 -1.11 -22.27
CA SER A 75 14.26 -0.98 -20.85
C SER A 75 13.62 -2.25 -20.28
N ASN A 76 13.63 -2.37 -18.96
CA ASN A 76 13.13 -3.54 -18.23
C ASN A 76 11.89 -3.26 -17.36
N GLY A 77 11.06 -2.29 -17.77
CA GLY A 77 9.78 -1.97 -17.12
C GLY A 77 9.93 -1.18 -15.82
N PHE A 78 8.99 -1.35 -14.89
CA PHE A 78 9.11 -0.78 -13.55
C PHE A 78 10.13 -1.62 -12.78
N SER A 79 11.34 -1.12 -12.58
CA SER A 79 12.46 -1.94 -12.10
C SER A 79 13.24 -1.36 -10.93
N GLY A 80 12.91 -0.15 -10.48
CA GLY A 80 13.27 0.26 -9.13
C GLY A 80 12.23 1.16 -8.50
N PHE A 81 12.14 1.08 -7.18
CA PHE A 81 11.12 1.73 -6.36
C PHE A 81 11.70 2.14 -5.02
N GLU A 82 11.67 3.44 -4.74
CA GLU A 82 12.18 4.03 -3.51
C GLU A 82 11.11 4.89 -2.83
N LEU A 83 10.99 4.75 -1.51
CA LEU A 83 10.05 5.54 -0.72
C LEU A 83 10.63 6.86 -0.20
N PHE A 84 11.94 7.08 -0.25
CA PHE A 84 12.68 8.28 0.17
C PHE A 84 12.23 8.85 1.54
N LEU A 85 12.44 8.11 2.62
CA LEU A 85 12.04 8.60 3.94
C LEU A 85 13.07 9.64 4.47
N PRO A 86 12.67 10.89 4.75
CA PRO A 86 13.59 12.00 5.06
C PRO A 86 14.27 11.88 6.44
N SER A 87 13.91 10.87 7.22
CA SER A 87 14.53 10.54 8.49
C SER A 87 14.57 9.02 8.65
N PRO A 88 15.64 8.45 9.21
CA PRO A 88 15.72 7.01 9.47
C PRO A 88 14.57 6.49 10.33
N ILE A 89 14.17 5.25 10.06
CA ILE A 89 13.31 4.42 10.91
C ILE A 89 14.21 3.35 11.53
N PRO A 90 14.73 3.55 12.76
CA PRO A 90 15.73 2.65 13.33
C PRO A 90 15.25 1.20 13.49
N GLU A 91 13.94 1.02 13.66
CA GLU A 91 13.33 -0.29 13.86
C GLU A 91 12.86 -0.96 12.57
N ILE A 92 13.12 -0.38 11.38
CA ILE A 92 12.70 -1.00 10.12
C ILE A 92 13.31 -2.39 9.98
N ALA A 93 12.52 -3.35 9.49
CA ALA A 93 13.01 -4.70 9.25
C ALA A 93 12.17 -5.40 8.17
N ASP A 94 12.54 -6.66 7.91
CA ASP A 94 11.80 -7.58 7.04
C ASP A 94 11.50 -6.98 5.66
N ILE A 95 12.43 -6.17 5.15
CA ILE A 95 12.32 -5.58 3.82
C ILE A 95 12.32 -6.74 2.83
N THR A 96 11.25 -6.84 2.06
CA THR A 96 10.95 -7.97 1.20
C THR A 96 10.67 -7.45 -0.21
N PRO A 97 11.48 -7.82 -1.22
CA PRO A 97 11.28 -7.43 -2.61
C PRO A 97 10.13 -8.20 -3.25
N ASN A 98 9.81 -7.86 -4.50
CA ASN A 98 8.82 -8.57 -5.29
C ASN A 98 9.12 -10.08 -5.35
N PRO A 99 8.26 -10.96 -4.78
CA PRO A 99 8.53 -12.38 -4.70
C PRO A 99 8.52 -13.03 -6.09
N GLY A 100 9.38 -14.03 -6.29
CA GLY A 100 9.41 -14.81 -7.53
C GLY A 100 10.25 -14.20 -8.66
N SER A 101 10.90 -13.05 -8.43
CA SER A 101 12.00 -12.58 -9.27
C SER A 101 13.23 -13.47 -9.10
N THR A 102 13.95 -13.75 -10.20
CA THR A 102 15.22 -14.47 -10.18
C THR A 102 16.18 -13.82 -11.17
N PRO A 103 17.27 -13.18 -10.71
CA PRO A 103 17.65 -12.99 -9.31
C PRO A 103 16.61 -12.14 -8.55
N PRO A 104 16.59 -12.24 -7.20
CA PRO A 104 15.74 -11.35 -6.41
C PRO A 104 16.16 -9.90 -6.62
N TRP A 105 15.23 -8.97 -6.48
CA TRP A 105 15.58 -7.55 -6.50
C TRP A 105 16.52 -7.23 -5.34
N ASP A 106 17.50 -6.38 -5.60
CA ASP A 106 18.37 -5.80 -4.60
C ASP A 106 17.57 -4.89 -3.66
N ILE A 107 18.01 -4.83 -2.41
CA ILE A 107 17.41 -4.00 -1.36
C ILE A 107 18.42 -2.94 -0.96
N ASP A 108 17.99 -1.68 -0.89
CA ASP A 108 18.81 -0.53 -0.51
C ASP A 108 20.07 -0.37 -1.39
N CYS A 109 19.94 -0.62 -2.70
CA CYS A 109 21.11 -0.80 -3.58
C CYS A 109 21.93 0.48 -3.79
N CYS A 110 21.32 1.67 -3.72
CA CYS A 110 21.87 2.79 -4.48
C CYS A 110 21.66 4.17 -3.85
N SER A 111 20.53 4.41 -3.18
CA SER A 111 20.18 5.71 -2.59
C SER A 111 20.79 5.95 -1.21
N GLY A 112 21.09 4.88 -0.46
CA GLY A 112 21.45 4.95 0.96
C GLY A 112 20.28 5.39 1.87
N ASN A 113 19.07 5.54 1.31
CA ASN A 113 17.85 5.80 2.06
C ASN A 113 17.21 4.48 2.51
N PRO A 114 16.38 4.53 3.55
CA PRO A 114 15.67 3.34 4.01
C PRO A 114 14.54 3.01 3.01
N VAL A 115 14.55 1.77 2.52
CA VAL A 115 13.52 1.17 1.65
C VAL A 115 13.62 1.59 0.19
N GLU A 116 14.51 0.88 -0.49
CA GLU A 116 14.62 0.86 -1.94
C GLU A 116 14.64 -0.61 -2.42
N TRP A 117 13.95 -0.88 -3.52
CA TRP A 117 14.04 -2.15 -4.22
C TRP A 117 14.46 -1.89 -5.65
N ASP A 118 15.40 -2.69 -6.16
CA ASP A 118 15.93 -2.46 -7.50
C ASP A 118 16.31 -3.74 -8.25
N ILE A 119 16.20 -3.76 -9.58
CA ILE A 119 16.71 -4.83 -10.44
C ILE A 119 17.28 -4.27 -11.76
N PRO A 120 18.61 -4.29 -11.93
CA PRO A 120 19.25 -3.90 -13.19
C PRO A 120 18.79 -4.75 -14.38
N ASP A 121 18.80 -4.19 -15.59
CA ASP A 121 18.36 -4.90 -16.80
C ASP A 121 19.30 -6.02 -17.23
N SER A 122 20.57 -6.02 -16.82
CA SER A 122 21.45 -7.19 -16.97
C SER A 122 21.08 -8.37 -16.06
N GLU A 123 20.39 -8.11 -14.96
CA GLU A 123 19.99 -9.12 -13.99
C GLU A 123 18.62 -9.70 -14.31
N GLY A 124 17.68 -8.87 -14.76
CA GLY A 124 16.39 -9.34 -15.20
C GLY A 124 15.38 -8.25 -15.52
N PHE A 125 14.14 -8.68 -15.70
CA PHE A 125 13.02 -7.78 -15.84
C PHE A 125 12.50 -7.34 -14.48
N GLY A 126 12.10 -6.06 -14.41
CA GLY A 126 11.25 -5.58 -13.34
C GLY A 126 9.82 -6.09 -13.49
N ILE A 127 8.85 -5.28 -13.07
CA ILE A 127 7.43 -5.52 -13.35
C ILE A 127 7.14 -5.00 -14.75
N MET A 128 6.87 -5.89 -15.71
CA MET A 128 6.61 -5.52 -17.10
C MET A 128 5.15 -5.06 -17.29
N PRO A 129 4.83 -4.37 -18.41
CA PRO A 129 3.45 -4.01 -18.74
C PRO A 129 2.48 -5.20 -18.66
N GLY A 130 1.39 -5.03 -17.91
CA GLY A 130 0.38 -6.05 -17.64
C GLY A 130 0.65 -6.91 -16.40
N GLU A 131 1.76 -6.69 -15.70
CA GLU A 131 2.15 -7.45 -14.51
C GLU A 131 1.95 -6.65 -13.21
N SER A 132 2.00 -7.38 -12.10
CA SER A 132 1.96 -6.81 -10.75
C SER A 132 3.05 -7.42 -9.88
N GLY A 133 3.52 -6.65 -8.91
CA GLY A 133 4.47 -7.08 -7.88
C GLY A 133 4.14 -6.52 -6.52
N ILE A 134 4.68 -7.14 -5.47
CA ILE A 134 4.42 -6.77 -4.07
C ILE A 134 5.73 -6.48 -3.37
N PHE A 135 5.85 -5.29 -2.79
CA PHE A 135 7.00 -4.87 -1.99
C PHE A 135 6.55 -4.62 -0.56
N SER A 136 7.37 -4.95 0.43
CA SER A 136 6.96 -4.76 1.82
C SER A 136 8.10 -4.62 2.80
N PHE A 137 7.79 -4.07 3.96
CA PHE A 137 8.68 -4.00 5.12
C PHE A 137 7.86 -3.86 6.40
N THR A 138 8.49 -4.05 7.55
CA THR A 138 7.84 -3.92 8.86
C THR A 138 8.41 -2.77 9.68
N THR A 139 7.55 -2.14 10.49
CA THR A 139 7.95 -1.09 11.48
C THR A 139 7.26 -1.33 12.81
N ASP A 140 7.66 -0.60 13.85
CA ASP A 140 6.77 -0.39 15.00
C ASP A 140 5.51 0.36 14.55
N PRO A 141 4.40 0.32 15.33
CA PRO A 141 3.20 1.06 15.00
C PRO A 141 3.47 2.55 14.77
N ARG A 142 3.14 3.03 13.56
CA ARG A 142 3.33 4.42 13.13
C ARG A 142 2.08 4.99 12.50
N ALA A 143 1.91 6.31 12.62
CA ALA A 143 0.91 7.02 11.85
C ALA A 143 1.27 6.98 10.35
N VAL A 144 0.27 7.19 9.50
CA VAL A 144 0.50 7.36 8.05
C VAL A 144 0.83 8.82 7.77
N ALA A 145 1.77 9.05 6.85
CA ALA A 145 2.14 10.36 6.35
C ALA A 145 2.12 10.39 4.82
N ILE A 146 2.18 11.60 4.26
CA ILE A 146 2.41 11.83 2.83
C ILE A 146 3.88 12.12 2.61
N ASN A 147 4.47 11.47 1.62
CA ASN A 147 5.76 11.81 1.05
C ASN A 147 5.62 12.22 -0.42
N ASP A 148 6.34 13.27 -0.80
CA ASP A 148 6.37 13.77 -2.17
C ASP A 148 7.70 13.44 -2.90
N ASP A 149 8.68 12.91 -2.17
CA ASP A 149 10.06 12.73 -2.66
C ASP A 149 10.39 11.26 -3.02
N GLY A 150 9.47 10.32 -2.82
CA GLY A 150 9.65 8.94 -3.29
C GLY A 150 9.61 8.87 -4.82
N TRP A 151 10.17 7.83 -5.42
CA TRP A 151 10.28 7.72 -6.87
C TRP A 151 10.38 6.27 -7.35
N PHE A 152 10.18 6.07 -8.65
CA PHE A 152 10.46 4.81 -9.33
C PHE A 152 11.17 5.07 -10.65
N HIS A 153 11.71 4.04 -11.27
CA HIS A 153 12.45 4.18 -12.53
C HIS A 153 12.45 2.89 -13.35
N THR A 154 13.16 2.96 -14.49
CA THR A 154 13.57 1.77 -15.25
C THR A 154 15.10 1.66 -15.32
N TRP A 155 15.62 0.56 -15.86
CA TRP A 155 17.02 0.41 -16.27
C TRP A 155 17.12 0.27 -17.78
N GLN A 156 18.19 0.81 -18.35
CA GLN A 156 18.58 0.61 -19.74
C GLN A 156 20.10 0.56 -19.85
N PHE A 157 20.65 -0.56 -20.31
CA PHE A 157 22.08 -0.81 -20.44
C PHE A 157 22.85 -0.67 -19.12
N ASP A 158 22.29 -1.19 -18.03
CA ASP A 158 22.77 -1.07 -16.64
C ASP A 158 22.95 0.39 -16.20
N ILE A 159 22.12 1.27 -16.75
CA ILE A 159 22.01 2.67 -16.33
C ILE A 159 20.56 2.94 -15.92
N GLN A 160 20.38 3.44 -14.70
CA GLN A 160 19.12 3.95 -14.21
C GLN A 160 18.66 5.13 -15.07
N THR A 161 17.46 5.05 -15.61
CA THR A 161 16.87 6.06 -16.49
C THR A 161 15.38 6.23 -16.20
N ASP A 162 14.79 7.30 -16.71
CA ASP A 162 13.36 7.59 -16.59
C ASP A 162 12.91 7.59 -15.12
N ILE A 163 13.66 8.32 -14.30
CA ILE A 163 13.36 8.57 -12.89
C ILE A 163 12.09 9.40 -12.79
N ILE A 164 11.14 8.89 -12.02
CA ILE A 164 9.79 9.42 -11.92
C ILE A 164 9.38 9.55 -10.47
N ASP A 165 9.07 10.78 -10.08
CA ASP A 165 8.59 11.10 -8.74
C ASP A 165 7.19 10.50 -8.49
N THR A 166 6.94 10.10 -7.24
CA THR A 166 5.68 9.57 -6.73
C THR A 166 5.04 10.54 -5.72
N PRO A 167 4.63 11.74 -6.14
CA PRO A 167 4.07 12.72 -5.22
C PRO A 167 2.81 12.18 -4.54
N GLY A 168 2.64 12.52 -3.26
CA GLY A 168 1.49 12.10 -2.48
C GLY A 168 1.57 10.69 -1.90
N MET A 169 2.69 9.96 -2.08
CA MET A 169 2.82 8.57 -1.65
C MET A 169 2.60 8.43 -0.14
N HIS A 170 1.76 7.46 0.25
CA HIS A 170 1.54 7.18 1.67
C HIS A 170 2.68 6.32 2.22
N VAL A 171 3.23 6.71 3.37
CA VAL A 171 4.40 6.06 4.01
C VAL A 171 4.25 6.07 5.54
N PRO A 172 5.06 5.31 6.29
CA PRO A 172 5.15 5.50 7.73
C PRO A 172 5.61 6.91 8.07
N TRP A 173 4.97 7.53 9.05
CA TRP A 173 5.38 8.85 9.51
C TRP A 173 6.78 8.82 10.12
N VAL A 174 7.59 9.77 9.69
CA VAL A 174 8.90 10.12 10.27
C VAL A 174 9.01 11.64 10.39
N PRO A 175 9.92 12.17 11.23
CA PRO A 175 10.21 13.60 11.26
C PRO A 175 10.51 14.13 9.85
N GLY A 176 9.91 15.26 9.49
CA GLY A 176 10.02 15.86 8.16
C GLY A 176 8.79 15.61 7.26
N LEU A 177 7.96 14.60 7.56
CA LEU A 177 6.74 14.33 6.80
C LEU A 177 5.49 14.91 7.44
N THR A 178 4.48 15.18 6.60
CA THR A 178 3.17 15.64 7.04
C THR A 178 2.30 14.44 7.43
N PRO A 179 1.95 14.25 8.73
CA PRO A 179 1.06 13.17 9.13
C PRO A 179 -0.36 13.40 8.60
N ILE A 180 -1.07 12.32 8.26
CA ILE A 180 -2.46 12.39 7.82
C ILE A 180 -3.37 12.07 9.02
N PRO A 181 -4.11 13.06 9.56
CA PRO A 181 -5.02 12.80 10.67
C PRO A 181 -6.17 11.90 10.24
N GLY A 182 -6.52 10.93 11.09
CA GLY A 182 -7.76 10.17 10.93
C GLY A 182 -7.73 9.05 9.89
N VAL A 183 -6.58 8.76 9.27
CA VAL A 183 -6.37 7.45 8.60
C VAL A 183 -6.36 6.41 9.72
N PRO A 184 -7.41 5.57 9.85
CA PRO A 184 -7.47 4.63 10.95
C PRO A 184 -6.35 3.62 10.76
N GLY A 185 -5.49 3.46 11.78
CA GLY A 185 -4.63 2.29 11.84
C GLY A 185 -5.50 1.01 11.78
N PRO A 186 -4.96 -0.13 11.32
CA PRO A 186 -5.75 -1.34 11.10
C PRO A 186 -6.57 -1.76 12.35
N GLY A 187 -6.01 -1.58 13.55
CA GLY A 187 -6.70 -1.86 14.82
C GLY A 187 -7.85 -0.91 15.18
N THR A 188 -7.99 0.24 14.52
CA THR A 188 -9.06 1.22 14.77
C THR A 188 -10.35 0.90 14.01
N LEU A 189 -10.26 0.23 12.85
CA LEU A 189 -11.43 -0.14 12.04
C LEU A 189 -12.34 -1.17 12.74
N LEU A 190 -11.76 -2.06 13.57
CA LEU A 190 -12.50 -3.05 14.35
C LEU A 190 -13.41 -2.41 15.41
N LEU A 191 -12.97 -1.33 16.04
CA LEU A 191 -13.70 -0.65 17.12
C LEU A 191 -14.93 0.13 16.61
N VAL A 192 -14.84 0.72 15.41
CA VAL A 192 -15.98 1.42 14.79
C VAL A 192 -17.08 0.43 14.38
N GLY A 193 -16.71 -0.75 13.85
CA GLY A 193 -17.65 -1.81 13.51
C GLY A 193 -18.40 -2.38 14.73
N LEU A 194 -17.69 -2.59 15.84
CA LEU A 194 -18.28 -3.11 17.09
C LEU A 194 -19.19 -2.08 17.78
N GLY A 195 -18.82 -0.80 17.76
CA GLY A 195 -19.64 0.29 18.32
C GLY A 195 -20.99 0.47 17.60
N ALA A 196 -21.00 0.34 16.27
CA ALA A 196 -22.23 0.44 15.47
C ALA A 196 -23.18 -0.75 15.69
N ALA A 197 -22.65 -1.97 15.83
CA ALA A 197 -23.46 -3.16 16.10
C ALA A 197 -24.10 -3.14 17.51
N GLY A 198 -23.40 -2.60 18.51
CA GLY A 198 -23.91 -2.44 19.87
C GLY A 198 -25.13 -1.51 19.96
N MET A 199 -25.14 -0.42 19.20
CA MET A 199 -26.25 0.54 19.23
C MET A 199 -27.53 0.04 18.54
N ILE A 200 -27.42 -0.80 17.50
CA ILE A 200 -28.57 -1.41 16.83
C ILE A 200 -29.23 -2.48 17.72
N GLY A 201 -28.44 -3.23 18.50
CA GLY A 201 -28.94 -4.24 19.43
C GLY A 201 -29.76 -3.69 20.60
N THR A 202 -29.44 -2.47 21.08
CA THR A 202 -30.19 -1.82 22.17
C THR A 202 -31.49 -1.17 21.72
N ALA A 203 -31.59 -0.72 20.46
CA ALA A 203 -32.80 -0.09 19.94
C ALA A 203 -33.97 -1.08 19.73
N TRP A 204 -33.68 -2.37 19.51
CA TRP A 204 -34.71 -3.38 19.25
C TRP A 204 -35.38 -3.97 20.50
N ARG A 205 -34.83 -3.73 21.71
CA ARG A 205 -35.34 -4.36 22.94
C ARG A 205 -36.36 -3.54 23.74
N VAL A 206 -36.72 -2.32 23.30
CA VAL A 206 -37.57 -1.41 24.09
C VAL A 206 -39.04 -1.36 23.63
N ARG A 207 -39.46 -2.05 22.57
CA ARG A 207 -40.86 -2.05 22.11
C ARG A 207 -41.48 -3.44 22.00
N ARG A 208 -41.58 -4.17 23.10
CA ARG A 208 -42.69 -5.13 23.33
C ARG A 208 -43.00 -5.24 24.82
N LYS A 209 -44.06 -4.56 25.24
CA LYS A 209 -44.86 -4.89 26.42
C LYS A 209 -46.33 -4.62 26.07
N PRO A 210 -47.24 -5.35 26.74
CA PRO A 210 -48.15 -6.33 26.15
C PRO A 210 -49.34 -5.76 25.39
#